data_AF-A0A926CZ30-F1
#
_entry.id   AF-A0A926CZ30-F1
#
_cell.length_a   1.000
_cell.length_b   1.000
_cell.length_c   1.000
_cell.angle_alpha   90.00
_cell.angle_beta   90.00
_cell.angle_gamma   90.00
#
_symmetry.space_group_name_H-M   'P 1'
#
loop_
_entity.id
_entity.type
_entity.pdbx_description
1 polymer ?
#
loop_
_entity_poly.entity_id
_entity_poly.type
_entity_poly.pdbx_seq_one_letter_code
_entity_poly.pdbx_strand_id
1 'polypeptide(L)'
;MFIKYLKKFLPFAAVIAIILIAINFIESVKPVMTFAWICFGLFFVMSIVTHYFSGKSMQGRFANFMNVFFAGIIVKLIITGIVVVIYKTQNPDTRSLLFIIPFAIIYFSFLIFDTFELVKLSQSTNRKSS
;
A
#
# COMPACT_ATOMS: atom_id res chain seq x y z
N MET A 1 12.84 -0.97 -15.79
CA MET A 1 12.47 -0.20 -14.59
C MET A 1 11.69 -1.07 -13.61
N PHE A 2 10.60 -1.69 -14.07
CA PHE A 2 9.72 -2.59 -13.30
C PHE A 2 10.44 -3.72 -12.54
N ILE A 3 11.36 -4.46 -13.17
CA ILE A 3 12.09 -5.57 -12.51
C ILE A 3 12.94 -5.08 -11.32
N LYS A 4 13.52 -3.88 -11.41
CA LYS A 4 14.30 -3.28 -10.30
C LYS A 4 13.40 -2.88 -9.13
N TYR A 5 12.17 -2.43 -9.42
CA TYR A 5 11.16 -2.15 -8.41
C TYR A 5 10.72 -3.45 -7.72
N LEU A 6 10.38 -4.48 -8.49
CA LEU A 6 9.93 -5.78 -7.94
C LEU A 6 10.95 -6.35 -6.95
N LYS A 7 12.25 -6.31 -7.30
CA LYS A 7 13.35 -6.79 -6.44
C LYS A 7 13.44 -6.10 -5.07
N LYS A 8 12.96 -4.86 -4.94
CA LYS A 8 12.89 -4.15 -3.66
C LYS A 8 11.53 -4.31 -2.97
N PHE A 9 10.47 -4.34 -3.78
CA PHE A 9 9.11 -4.43 -3.29
C PHE A 9 8.81 -5.79 -2.66
N LEU A 10 9.28 -6.89 -3.25
CA LEU A 10 9.11 -8.25 -2.70
C LEU A 10 9.70 -8.42 -1.29
N PRO A 11 10.98 -8.09 -1.02
CA PRO A 11 11.52 -8.20 0.33
C PRO A 11 10.84 -7.22 1.31
N PHE A 12 10.48 -6.02 0.86
CA PHE A 12 9.69 -5.09 1.68
C PHE A 12 8.33 -5.69 2.06
N ALA A 13 7.57 -6.21 1.10
CA ALA A 13 6.28 -6.85 1.34
C ALA A 13 6.42 -8.09 2.24
N ALA A 14 7.50 -8.87 2.08
CA ALA A 14 7.79 -10.01 2.94
C ALA A 14 8.04 -9.59 4.40
N VAL A 15 8.77 -8.49 4.63
CA VAL A 15 8.97 -7.93 5.98
C VAL A 15 7.62 -7.55 6.61
N ILE A 16 6.74 -6.87 5.87
CA ILE A 16 5.40 -6.53 6.37
C ILE A 16 4.57 -7.79 6.66
N ALA A 17 4.63 -8.80 5.80
CA ALA A 17 3.96 -10.07 6.03
C ALA A 17 4.47 -10.78 7.31
N ILE A 18 5.78 -10.77 7.57
CA ILE A 18 6.37 -11.31 8.80
C ILE A 18 5.86 -10.54 10.02
N ILE A 19 5.78 -9.21 9.95
CA ILE A 19 5.23 -8.37 11.02
C ILE A 19 3.76 -8.73 11.29
N LEU A 20 2.96 -8.92 10.25
CA LEU A 20 1.56 -9.35 10.39
C LEU A 20 1.42 -10.74 11.01
N ILE A 21 2.31 -11.66 10.65
CA ILE A 21 2.38 -12.99 11.29
C ILE A 21 2.72 -12.84 12.78
N ALA A 22 3.69 -11.99 13.13
CA ALA A 22 4.06 -11.73 14.53
C ALA A 22 2.88 -11.14 15.33
N ILE A 23 2.11 -10.21 14.73
CA ILE A 23 0.93 -9.60 15.36
C ILE A 23 -0.21 -10.62 15.55
N ASN A 24 -0.29 -11.65 14.72
CA ASN A 24 -1.31 -12.71 14.83
C ASN A 24 -1.19 -13.52 16.14
N PHE A 25 0.00 -13.56 16.76
CA PHE A 25 0.19 -14.20 18.06
C PHE A 25 -0.46 -13.42 19.22
N ILE A 26 -0.93 -12.19 18.99
CA ILE A 26 -1.61 -11.38 20.01
C ILE A 26 -3.11 -11.69 19.96
N GLU A 27 -3.65 -12.34 21.01
CA GLU A 27 -5.07 -12.76 21.08
C GLU A 27 -6.06 -11.62 20.82
N SER A 28 -5.76 -10.40 21.31
CA SER A 28 -6.61 -9.22 21.13
C SER A 28 -6.71 -8.73 19.68
N VAL A 29 -5.74 -9.07 18.83
CA VAL A 29 -5.67 -8.63 17.42
C VAL A 29 -5.99 -9.77 16.45
N LYS A 30 -5.91 -11.02 16.90
CA LYS A 30 -6.30 -12.22 16.16
C LYS A 30 -7.64 -12.12 15.40
N PRO A 31 -8.75 -11.64 15.98
CA PRO A 31 -10.03 -11.56 15.25
C PRO A 31 -9.98 -10.59 14.06
N VAL A 32 -9.14 -9.56 14.12
CA VAL A 32 -9.00 -8.54 13.06
C VAL A 32 -7.89 -8.85 12.06
N MET A 33 -7.18 -9.97 12.23
CA MET A 33 -6.08 -10.34 11.33
C MET A 33 -6.55 -10.68 9.91
N THR A 34 -7.72 -11.29 9.76
CA THR A 34 -8.30 -11.58 8.44
C THR A 34 -8.47 -10.28 7.63
N PHE A 35 -8.95 -9.23 8.26
CA PHE A 35 -9.03 -7.90 7.65
C PHE A 35 -7.67 -7.34 7.29
N ALA A 36 -6.68 -7.46 8.19
CA ALA A 36 -5.31 -7.01 7.91
C ALA A 36 -4.70 -7.72 6.69
N TRP A 37 -4.91 -9.02 6.53
CA TRP A 37 -4.44 -9.78 5.36
C TRP A 37 -5.12 -9.34 4.05
N ILE A 38 -6.43 -9.07 4.08
CA ILE A 38 -7.16 -8.53 2.93
C ILE A 38 -6.61 -7.16 2.54
N CYS A 39 -6.42 -6.26 3.52
CA CYS A 39 -5.80 -4.97 3.28
C CYS A 39 -4.39 -5.14 2.70
N PHE A 40 -3.55 -5.98 3.30
CA PHE A 40 -2.19 -6.24 2.81
C PHE A 40 -2.19 -6.68 1.33
N GLY A 41 -3.02 -7.66 0.96
CA GLY A 41 -3.14 -8.10 -0.43
C GLY A 41 -3.61 -6.99 -1.36
N LEU A 42 -4.56 -6.17 -0.91
CA LEU A 42 -5.08 -5.06 -1.68
C LEU A 42 -4.02 -3.98 -1.92
N PHE A 43 -3.30 -3.56 -0.88
CA PHE A 43 -2.19 -2.61 -1.01
C PHE A 43 -1.07 -3.16 -1.87
N PHE A 44 -0.78 -4.46 -1.75
CA PHE A 44 0.23 -5.14 -2.54
C PHE A 44 -0.06 -5.06 -4.04
N VAL A 45 -1.26 -5.49 -4.45
CA VAL A 45 -1.69 -5.45 -5.84
C VAL A 45 -1.75 -4.00 -6.35
N MET A 46 -2.33 -3.10 -5.55
CA MET A 46 -2.44 -1.69 -5.92
C MET A 46 -1.08 -1.03 -6.11
N SER A 47 -0.08 -1.31 -5.27
CA SER A 47 1.28 -0.77 -5.45
C SER A 47 1.94 -1.25 -6.75
N ILE A 48 1.77 -2.54 -7.10
CA ILE A 48 2.27 -3.07 -8.38
C ILE A 48 1.57 -2.38 -9.55
N VAL A 49 0.24 -2.27 -9.49
CA VAL A 49 -0.57 -1.63 -10.54
C VAL A 49 -0.18 -0.17 -10.70
N THR A 50 -0.12 0.60 -9.61
CA THR A 50 0.30 2.01 -9.64
C THR A 50 1.68 2.14 -10.24
N HIS A 51 2.67 1.36 -9.80
CA HIS A 51 4.02 1.44 -10.35
C HIS A 51 4.08 1.08 -11.85
N TYR A 52 3.33 0.07 -12.28
CA TYR A 52 3.25 -0.34 -13.69
C TYR A 52 2.68 0.79 -14.57
N PHE A 53 1.54 1.36 -14.18
CA PHE A 53 0.91 2.47 -14.92
C PHE A 53 1.74 3.75 -14.87
N SER A 54 2.31 4.07 -13.70
CA SER A 54 3.23 5.19 -13.53
C SER A 54 4.45 5.06 -14.45
N GLY A 55 5.08 3.89 -14.51
CA GLY A 55 6.21 3.64 -15.41
C GLY A 55 5.86 3.77 -16.90
N LYS A 56 4.63 3.41 -17.29
CA LYS A 56 4.14 3.56 -18.68
C LYS A 56 3.81 5.02 -19.02
N SER A 57 3.21 5.77 -18.10
CA SER A 57 2.86 7.19 -18.28
C SER A 57 4.06 8.15 -18.29
N MET A 58 5.25 7.70 -17.88
CA MET A 58 6.49 8.49 -17.97
C MET A 58 6.92 8.81 -19.41
N GLN A 59 6.37 8.14 -20.43
CA GLN A 59 6.69 8.43 -21.84
C GLN A 59 6.05 9.73 -22.37
N GLY A 60 5.10 10.32 -21.65
CA GLY A 60 4.35 11.51 -22.10
C GLY A 60 4.75 12.81 -21.41
N ARG A 61 4.47 12.93 -20.08
CA ARG A 61 4.72 14.12 -19.24
C ARG A 61 4.78 13.74 -17.75
N PHE A 62 5.69 14.35 -16.99
CA PHE A 62 5.86 14.13 -15.54
C PHE A 62 4.56 14.40 -14.73
N ALA A 63 3.75 15.38 -15.15
CA ALA A 63 2.46 15.69 -14.52
C ALA A 63 1.46 14.52 -14.57
N ASN A 64 1.46 13.73 -15.66
CA ASN A 64 0.56 12.57 -15.79
C ASN A 64 0.97 11.44 -14.85
N PHE A 65 2.28 11.25 -14.65
CA PHE A 65 2.82 10.28 -13.69
C PHE A 65 2.38 10.62 -12.25
N MET A 66 2.48 11.89 -11.88
CA MET A 66 2.09 12.37 -10.56
C MET A 66 0.58 12.21 -10.32
N ASN A 67 -0.25 12.54 -11.32
CA ASN A 67 -1.71 12.34 -11.25
C ASN A 67 -2.09 10.87 -11.06
N VAL A 68 -1.49 9.94 -11.79
CA VAL A 68 -1.78 8.49 -11.64
C VAL A 68 -1.41 8.00 -10.24
N PHE A 69 -0.29 8.48 -9.69
CA PHE A 69 0.14 8.09 -8.36
C PHE A 69 -0.78 8.62 -7.26
N PHE A 70 -1.12 9.92 -7.29
CA PHE A 70 -2.04 10.51 -6.34
C PHE A 70 -3.45 9.92 -6.43
N ALA A 71 -3.93 9.65 -7.65
CA ALA A 71 -5.17 8.91 -7.86
C ALA A 71 -5.08 7.51 -7.20
N GLY A 72 -3.95 6.81 -7.35
CA GLY A 72 -3.70 5.54 -6.68
C GLY A 72 -3.79 5.63 -5.15
N ILE A 73 -3.22 6.67 -4.53
CA ILE A 73 -3.33 6.90 -3.08
C ILE A 73 -4.78 7.16 -2.67
N ILE A 74 -5.49 8.02 -3.40
CA ILE A 74 -6.89 8.36 -3.10
C ILE A 74 -7.78 7.13 -3.22
N VAL A 75 -7.62 6.33 -4.27
CA VAL A 75 -8.40 5.10 -4.44
C VAL A 75 -8.05 4.08 -3.33
N LYS A 76 -6.77 3.94 -2.96
CA LYS A 76 -6.39 3.10 -1.80
C LYS A 76 -7.13 3.55 -0.54
N LEU A 77 -7.14 4.86 -0.25
CA LEU A 77 -7.84 5.42 0.90
C LEU A 77 -9.35 5.14 0.88
N ILE A 78 -10.02 5.41 -0.25
CA ILE A 78 -11.46 5.16 -0.41
C ILE A 78 -11.77 3.68 -0.24
N ILE A 79 -11.04 2.80 -0.93
CA ILE A 79 -11.25 1.36 -0.83
C ILE A 79 -11.04 0.90 0.61
N THR A 80 -9.98 1.35 1.28
CA THR A 80 -9.78 0.98 2.69
C THR A 80 -10.88 1.47 3.60
N GLY A 81 -11.40 2.69 3.40
CA GLY A 81 -12.55 3.19 4.13
C GLY A 81 -13.78 2.30 3.94
N ILE A 82 -14.05 1.88 2.70
CA ILE A 82 -15.14 0.95 2.37
C ILE A 82 -14.94 -0.40 3.08
N VAL A 83 -13.74 -0.97 3.02
CA VAL A 83 -13.45 -2.27 3.67
C VAL A 83 -13.60 -2.16 5.19
N VAL A 84 -13.18 -1.05 5.81
CA VAL A 84 -13.38 -0.79 7.25
C VAL A 84 -14.87 -0.74 7.60
N VAL A 85 -15.67 -0.04 6.80
CA VAL A 85 -17.13 0.05 7.02
C VAL A 85 -17.77 -1.34 6.90
N ILE A 86 -17.47 -2.09 5.83
CA ILE A 86 -17.97 -3.45 5.61
C ILE A 86 -17.60 -4.35 6.79
N TYR A 87 -16.33 -4.31 7.22
CA TYR A 87 -15.83 -5.13 8.31
C TYR A 87 -16.54 -4.83 9.64
N LYS A 88 -16.76 -3.54 9.93
CA LYS A 88 -17.51 -3.10 11.13
C LYS A 88 -18.97 -3.52 11.09
N THR A 89 -19.62 -3.46 9.91
CA THR A 89 -21.01 -3.89 9.75
C THR A 89 -21.17 -5.41 9.91
N GLN A 90 -20.20 -6.21 9.46
CA GLN A 90 -20.24 -7.67 9.58
C GLN A 90 -19.83 -8.20 10.96
N ASN A 91 -19.07 -7.44 11.74
CA ASN A 91 -18.57 -7.86 13.06
C ASN A 91 -18.90 -6.81 14.14
N PRO A 92 -20.19 -6.62 14.48
CA PRO A 92 -20.66 -5.56 15.38
C PRO A 92 -20.13 -5.69 16.82
N ASP A 93 -19.74 -6.88 17.25
CA ASP A 93 -19.17 -7.14 18.58
C ASP A 93 -17.71 -6.71 18.71
N THR A 94 -17.05 -6.38 17.59
CA THR A 94 -15.69 -5.81 17.58
C THR A 94 -15.76 -4.33 17.95
N ARG A 95 -16.20 -4.01 19.17
CA ARG A 95 -16.18 -2.63 19.73
C ARG A 95 -14.78 -2.06 19.85
N SER A 96 -13.76 -2.91 19.74
CA SER A 96 -12.37 -2.52 19.88
C SER A 96 -11.81 -1.95 18.58
N LEU A 97 -11.34 -0.70 18.66
CA LEU A 97 -10.55 0.01 17.62
C LEU A 97 -9.20 -0.68 17.30
N LEU A 98 -8.98 -1.91 17.75
CA LEU A 98 -7.74 -2.68 17.61
C LEU A 98 -7.42 -3.02 16.14
N PHE A 99 -8.41 -3.00 15.24
CA PHE A 99 -8.19 -3.16 13.80
C PHE A 99 -7.39 -2.01 13.18
N ILE A 100 -7.34 -0.84 13.82
CA ILE A 100 -6.56 0.32 13.36
C ILE A 100 -5.06 0.03 13.41
N ILE A 101 -4.59 -0.78 14.36
CA ILE A 101 -3.16 -1.03 14.55
C ILE A 101 -2.54 -1.76 13.34
N PRO A 102 -2.99 -2.97 12.96
CA PRO A 102 -2.44 -3.64 11.79
C PRO A 102 -2.73 -2.88 10.49
N PHE A 103 -3.87 -2.19 10.42
CA PHE A 103 -4.19 -1.31 9.30
C PHE A 103 -3.19 -0.18 9.11
N ALA A 104 -2.89 0.57 10.18
CA ALA A 104 -1.96 1.70 10.14
C ALA A 104 -0.56 1.23 9.74
N ILE A 105 -0.11 0.08 10.26
CA ILE A 105 1.18 -0.51 9.88
C ILE A 105 1.23 -0.77 8.37
N ILE A 106 0.20 -1.42 7.80
CA ILE A 106 0.14 -1.67 6.36
C ILE A 106 0.08 -0.35 5.59
N TYR A 107 -0.85 0.53 5.93
CA TYR A 107 -1.08 1.79 5.23
C TYR A 107 0.18 2.65 5.18
N PHE A 108 0.78 2.96 6.34
CA PHE A 108 1.95 3.83 6.40
C PHE A 108 3.15 3.18 5.74
N SER A 109 3.37 1.88 5.93
CA SER A 109 4.51 1.20 5.29
C SER A 109 4.42 1.29 3.77
N PHE A 110 3.26 0.96 3.20
CA PHE A 110 3.07 1.02 1.74
C PHE A 110 3.09 2.47 1.23
N LEU A 111 2.50 3.41 1.95
CA LEU A 111 2.53 4.83 1.59
C LEU A 111 3.95 5.38 1.55
N ILE A 112 4.75 5.09 2.58
CA ILE A 112 6.15 5.52 2.69
C ILE A 112 6.96 4.90 1.53
N PHE A 113 6.82 3.60 1.30
CA PHE A 113 7.52 2.91 0.21
C PHE A 113 7.17 3.49 -1.17
N ASP A 114 5.88 3.63 -1.44
CA ASP A 114 5.38 4.19 -2.71
C ASP A 114 5.91 5.62 -2.91
N THR A 115 5.90 6.44 -1.85
CA THR A 115 6.41 7.83 -1.88
C THR A 115 7.92 7.88 -2.15
N PHE A 116 8.70 7.01 -1.52
CA PHE A 116 10.15 6.94 -1.77
C PHE A 116 10.47 6.53 -3.21
N GLU A 117 9.76 5.55 -3.76
CA GLU A 117 9.94 5.15 -5.16
C GLU A 117 9.50 6.26 -6.12
N LEU A 118 8.41 6.99 -5.82
CA LEU A 118 7.99 8.17 -6.57
C LEU A 118 9.09 9.24 -6.62
N VAL A 119 9.64 9.63 -5.46
CA VAL A 119 10.70 10.65 -5.36
C VAL A 119 11.94 10.21 -6.15
N LYS A 120 12.30 8.92 -6.06
CA LYS A 120 13.44 8.37 -6.80
C LYS A 120 13.22 8.39 -8.31
N LEU A 121 12.01 8.09 -8.77
CA LEU A 121 11.64 8.17 -10.19
C LEU A 121 11.68 9.62 -10.69
N SER A 122 11.18 10.56 -9.90
CA SER A 122 11.24 12.00 -10.18
C SER A 122 12.68 12.50 -10.37
N GLN A 123 13.57 12.19 -9.42
CA GLN A 123 14.99 12.58 -9.49
C GLN A 123 15.71 11.95 -10.70
N SER A 124 15.37 10.70 -11.05
CA SER A 124 15.96 10.03 -12.21
C SER A 124 15.54 10.64 -13.55
N THR A 125 14.38 11.32 -13.58
CA THR A 125 13.86 11.99 -14.77
C THR A 125 14.50 13.36 -14.95
N ASN A 126 14.60 14.17 -13.89
CA ASN A 126 15.25 15.49 -13.94
C ASN A 126 16.74 15.43 -14.30
N ARG A 127 17.45 14.34 -13.97
CA ARG A 127 18.87 14.15 -14.36
C ARG A 127 19.10 13.81 -15.83
N LYS A 128 18.06 13.42 -16.58
CA LYS A 128 18.17 13.11 -18.02
C LYS A 128 17.81 14.29 -18.92
N SER A 129 17.27 15.37 -18.36
CA SER A 129 16.90 16.61 -19.06
C SER A 129 17.90 17.75 -18.86
N SER A 130 19.05 17.47 -18.22
CA SER A 130 20.19 18.38 -18.04
C SER A 130 21.44 17.73 -18.60
#